data_AF-B2AXT5-F1
#
_entry.id   AF-B2AXT5-F1
#
_cell.length_a   1.000
_cell.length_b   1.000
_cell.length_c   1.000
_cell.angle_alpha   90.00
_cell.angle_beta   90.00
_cell.angle_gamma   90.00
#
_symmetry.space_group_name_H-M   'P 1'
#
loop_
_entity.id
_entity.type
_entity.pdbx_description
1 polymer ?
#
loop_
_entity_poly.entity_id
_entity_poly.type
_entity_poly.pdbx_seq_one_letter_code
_entity_poly.pdbx_strand_id
1 'polypeptide(L)'
;MSCSFASNNTTAMIHDNAVASQTIPRTNGVAKQGEPAPVAQPPQRTLPDICYELRGKIDAFLTEDITNDNVLRNVQSQIRVSIGVIEEALRQYGLDHLSLSYNGGKDCLVLLILILACLPTCISPPTSSGSVVAAPSEIPTPPSQPPTSEPVESAHSFHTNKSLQSIYIVSRHPFTEVEEFVERTAQEYNLDLKRYALPMRPALEAYLLDRPAIRAIFLGTRRTDPHGEFLSHFNPTDAGWPQFMRIHPVIDWHYVEIWAFIRHLDIPFCDLYNRGFTSLGGVTDTRPNPALAVGEGASKFRPAYELRDDDEERLGRDS
;
A
#
# COMPACT_ATOMS: atom_id res chain seq x y z
N MET A 1 -11.36 48.11 7.90
CA MET A 1 -10.13 48.90 7.68
C MET A 1 -9.28 48.13 6.69
N SER A 2 -8.72 48.78 5.68
CA SER A 2 -8.04 48.11 4.58
C SER A 2 -6.53 48.32 4.69
N CYS A 3 -5.74 47.25 4.56
CA CYS A 3 -4.30 47.32 4.42
C CYS A 3 -3.89 46.61 3.13
N SER A 4 -3.30 47.36 2.21
CA SER A 4 -2.75 46.86 0.95
C SER A 4 -1.26 47.19 0.89
N PHE A 5 -0.42 46.20 0.62
CA PHE A 5 0.91 46.40 0.03
C PHE A 5 1.01 45.39 -1.14
N ALA A 6 0.93 45.82 -2.39
CA ALA A 6 1.87 46.67 -3.14
C ALA A 6 3.11 45.87 -3.58
N SER A 7 3.06 45.44 -4.84
CA SER A 7 4.21 44.86 -5.55
C SER A 7 5.25 45.94 -5.88
N ASN A 8 6.51 45.54 -5.97
CA ASN A 8 7.55 46.33 -6.64
C ASN A 8 8.41 45.40 -7.49
N ASN A 9 8.74 45.85 -8.71
CA ASN A 9 9.43 45.08 -9.72
C ASN A 9 10.49 45.97 -10.39
N THR A 10 11.76 45.56 -10.38
CA THR A 10 12.86 46.32 -10.97
C THR A 10 13.81 45.42 -11.73
N THR A 11 13.86 45.59 -13.05
CA THR A 11 14.77 44.88 -13.95
C THR A 11 16.18 45.47 -13.93
N ALA A 12 17.20 44.62 -13.96
CA ALA A 12 18.54 44.99 -14.42
C ALA A 12 19.13 43.85 -15.27
N MET A 13 19.33 44.10 -16.57
CA MET A 13 20.14 43.24 -17.44
C MET A 13 21.54 43.82 -17.55
N ILE A 14 22.56 42.98 -17.44
CA ILE A 14 23.88 43.23 -18.02
C ILE A 14 24.31 41.95 -18.75
N HIS A 15 24.64 42.09 -20.04
CA HIS A 15 25.36 41.06 -20.78
C HIS A 15 26.83 41.03 -20.33
N ASP A 16 27.43 39.86 -20.28
CA ASP A 16 28.77 39.73 -20.84
C ASP A 16 28.98 38.35 -21.47
N ASN A 17 29.91 38.25 -22.42
CA ASN A 17 29.97 37.15 -23.38
C ASN A 17 31.41 36.68 -23.64
N ALA A 18 31.75 35.46 -23.20
CA ALA A 18 33.10 34.90 -23.32
C ALA A 18 33.07 33.44 -23.81
N VAL A 19 33.75 33.20 -24.94
CA VAL A 19 33.88 31.87 -25.57
C VAL A 19 35.33 31.41 -25.50
N ALA A 20 35.59 30.24 -24.89
CA ALA A 20 36.90 29.57 -25.00
C ALA A 20 36.82 28.04 -24.80
N SER A 21 37.19 27.31 -25.85
CA SER A 21 38.04 26.11 -25.85
C SER A 21 37.76 24.92 -24.91
N GLN A 22 37.18 23.89 -25.55
CA GLN A 22 37.38 22.45 -25.34
C GLN A 22 38.61 22.02 -24.49
N THR A 23 38.40 21.16 -23.48
CA THR A 23 39.29 20.01 -23.20
C THR A 23 38.47 18.80 -22.74
N ILE A 24 38.68 17.63 -23.34
CA ILE A 24 38.10 16.34 -22.91
C ILE A 24 39.24 15.48 -22.35
N PRO A 25 39.24 15.13 -21.04
CA PRO A 25 40.20 14.17 -20.50
C PRO A 25 39.88 12.75 -21.00
N ARG A 26 40.65 12.26 -21.97
CA ARG A 26 40.72 10.81 -22.26
C ARG A 26 41.73 10.17 -21.31
N THR A 27 41.27 9.23 -20.49
CA THR A 27 42.15 8.35 -19.70
C THR A 27 41.93 6.89 -20.14
N ASN A 28 43.00 6.24 -20.58
CA ASN A 28 42.97 4.85 -21.05
C ASN A 28 42.77 3.88 -19.86
N GLY A 29 42.14 2.74 -20.13
CA GLY A 29 41.79 1.76 -19.10
C GLY A 29 42.96 0.93 -18.59
N VAL A 30 42.80 0.43 -17.36
CA VAL A 30 43.54 -0.72 -16.81
C VAL A 30 42.48 -1.76 -16.43
N ALA A 31 42.60 -2.99 -16.94
CA ALA A 31 41.64 -4.04 -16.65
C ALA A 31 41.79 -4.50 -15.19
N LYS A 32 40.74 -4.29 -14.37
CA LYS A 32 40.62 -5.00 -13.08
C LYS A 32 40.23 -6.45 -13.36
N GLN A 33 40.95 -7.38 -12.73
CA GLN A 33 40.66 -8.80 -12.80
C GLN A 33 39.56 -9.17 -11.79
N GLY A 34 38.64 -10.06 -12.19
CA GLY A 34 37.85 -10.87 -11.28
C GLY A 34 36.87 -10.12 -10.37
N GLU A 35 35.82 -9.52 -10.94
CA GLU A 35 34.56 -9.44 -10.19
C GLU A 35 34.04 -10.88 -9.98
N PRO A 36 33.61 -11.27 -8.76
CA PRO A 36 32.95 -12.55 -8.57
C PRO A 36 31.64 -12.57 -9.36
N ALA A 37 31.29 -13.73 -9.92
CA ALA A 37 30.01 -13.90 -10.62
C ALA A 37 28.85 -13.45 -9.72
N PRO A 38 27.83 -12.74 -10.25
CA PRO A 38 26.74 -12.21 -9.44
C PRO A 38 26.09 -13.34 -8.67
N VAL A 39 26.13 -13.23 -7.33
CA VAL A 39 25.42 -14.16 -6.44
C VAL A 39 23.96 -14.15 -6.88
N ALA A 40 23.45 -15.31 -7.29
CA ALA A 40 22.09 -15.44 -7.76
C ALA A 40 21.16 -14.92 -6.68
N GLN A 41 20.47 -13.81 -6.95
CA GLN A 41 19.49 -13.27 -6.01
C GLN A 41 18.42 -14.34 -5.78
N PRO A 42 17.95 -14.52 -4.53
CA PRO A 42 16.85 -15.43 -4.27
C PRO A 42 15.66 -15.05 -5.17
N PRO A 43 14.92 -16.02 -5.73
CA PRO A 43 13.84 -15.73 -6.66
C PRO A 43 12.84 -14.76 -6.03
N GLN A 44 12.58 -13.63 -6.69
CA GLN A 44 11.58 -12.68 -6.25
C GLN A 44 10.22 -13.39 -6.16
N ARG A 45 9.54 -13.22 -5.03
CA ARG A 45 8.24 -13.85 -4.77
C ARG A 45 7.20 -13.32 -5.75
N THR A 46 6.36 -14.20 -6.27
CA THR A 46 5.23 -13.76 -7.11
C THR A 46 4.12 -13.19 -6.23
N LEU A 47 3.25 -12.36 -6.79
CA LEU A 47 2.09 -11.84 -6.03
C LEU A 47 1.20 -12.98 -5.48
N PRO A 48 0.92 -14.08 -6.21
CA PRO A 48 0.25 -15.25 -5.65
C PRO A 48 0.92 -15.84 -4.41
N ASP A 49 2.26 -15.92 -4.37
CA ASP A 49 3.00 -16.46 -3.20
C ASP A 49 2.91 -15.53 -1.98
N ILE A 50 2.81 -14.22 -2.22
CA ILE A 50 2.65 -13.19 -1.19
C ILE A 50 1.21 -13.26 -0.64
N CYS A 51 0.21 -13.22 -1.51
CA CYS A 51 -1.20 -13.30 -1.13
C CYS A 51 -1.54 -14.63 -0.43
N TYR A 52 -0.91 -15.75 -0.83
CA TYR A 52 -1.11 -17.04 -0.17
C TYR A 52 -0.56 -17.07 1.27
N GLU A 53 0.66 -16.57 1.51
CA GLU A 53 1.20 -16.49 2.88
C GLU A 53 0.37 -15.53 3.74
N LEU A 54 0.07 -14.33 3.23
CA LEU A 54 -0.64 -13.32 4.02
C LEU A 54 -2.08 -13.76 4.33
N ARG A 55 -2.78 -14.41 3.40
CA ARG A 55 -4.07 -15.06 3.69
C ARG A 55 -3.91 -16.15 4.74
N GLY A 56 -2.91 -17.04 4.62
CA GLY A 56 -2.65 -18.09 5.62
C GLY A 56 -2.35 -17.55 7.02
N LYS A 57 -1.61 -16.44 7.14
CA LYS A 57 -1.37 -15.73 8.42
C LYS A 57 -2.66 -15.16 9.01
N ILE A 58 -3.49 -14.52 8.18
CA ILE A 58 -4.77 -13.94 8.60
C ILE A 58 -5.77 -15.04 9.01
N ASP A 59 -5.92 -16.08 8.21
CA ASP A 59 -6.81 -17.21 8.50
C ASP A 59 -6.43 -17.90 9.81
N ALA A 60 -5.12 -18.19 10.02
CA ALA A 60 -4.62 -18.75 11.27
C ALA A 60 -5.01 -17.88 12.48
N PHE A 61 -4.70 -16.57 12.44
CA PHE A 61 -5.04 -15.64 13.51
C PHE A 61 -6.55 -15.50 13.74
N LEU A 62 -7.37 -15.56 12.68
CA LEU A 62 -8.84 -15.54 12.79
C LEU A 62 -9.44 -16.82 13.39
N THR A 63 -8.68 -17.91 13.44
CA THR A 63 -9.06 -19.18 14.11
C THR A 63 -8.44 -19.37 15.50
N GLU A 64 -7.55 -18.48 15.93
CA GLU A 64 -6.88 -18.55 17.23
C GLU A 64 -7.86 -18.30 18.40
N ASP A 65 -7.78 -19.11 19.45
CA ASP A 65 -8.55 -18.89 20.69
C ASP A 65 -7.87 -17.81 21.53
N ILE A 66 -8.40 -16.59 21.43
CA ILE A 66 -7.90 -15.43 22.16
C ILE A 66 -8.91 -14.98 23.24
N THR A 67 -9.52 -15.95 23.93
CA THR A 67 -10.49 -15.71 25.03
C THR A 67 -9.99 -14.78 26.13
N ASN A 68 -8.68 -14.63 26.32
CA ASN A 68 -8.09 -13.84 27.43
C ASN A 68 -7.51 -12.47 27.04
N ASP A 69 -7.38 -12.12 25.75
CA ASP A 69 -6.93 -10.77 25.33
C ASP A 69 -8.07 -10.04 24.60
N ASN A 70 -8.55 -8.95 25.19
CA ASN A 70 -9.64 -8.15 24.63
C ASN A 70 -9.24 -7.39 23.36
N VAL A 71 -7.99 -6.92 23.26
CA VAL A 71 -7.51 -6.15 22.11
C VAL A 71 -7.39 -7.06 20.90
N LEU A 72 -6.80 -8.25 21.05
CA LEU A 72 -6.67 -9.19 19.95
C LEU A 72 -8.03 -9.74 19.47
N ARG A 73 -9.03 -9.91 20.36
CA ARG A 73 -10.41 -10.20 19.92
C ARG A 73 -11.03 -9.05 19.14
N ASN A 74 -10.78 -7.79 19.54
CA ASN A 74 -11.20 -6.64 18.73
C ASN A 74 -10.52 -6.68 17.35
N VAL A 75 -9.20 -6.89 17.28
CA VAL A 75 -8.48 -7.03 15.99
C VAL A 75 -9.11 -8.13 15.13
N GLN A 76 -9.39 -9.32 15.68
CA GLN A 76 -10.11 -10.37 14.93
C GLN A 76 -11.50 -9.92 14.43
N SER A 77 -12.22 -9.08 15.17
CA SER A 77 -13.50 -8.49 14.71
C SER A 77 -13.26 -7.49 13.58
N GLN A 78 -12.31 -6.57 13.76
CA GLN A 78 -12.00 -5.51 12.82
C GLN A 78 -11.44 -6.03 11.50
N ILE A 79 -10.62 -7.09 11.52
CA ILE A 79 -10.21 -7.83 10.31
C ILE A 79 -11.43 -8.32 9.52
N ARG A 80 -12.42 -8.95 10.19
CA ARG A 80 -13.60 -9.49 9.50
C ARG A 80 -14.44 -8.38 8.84
N VAL A 81 -14.55 -7.20 9.48
CA VAL A 81 -15.16 -6.01 8.88
C VAL A 81 -14.36 -5.52 7.68
N SER A 82 -13.03 -5.33 7.84
CA SER A 82 -12.16 -4.85 6.77
C SER A 82 -12.12 -5.77 5.56
N ILE A 83 -12.09 -7.10 5.75
CA ILE A 83 -12.19 -8.09 4.67
C ILE A 83 -13.49 -7.89 3.89
N GLY A 84 -14.65 -7.80 4.56
CA GLY A 84 -15.93 -7.59 3.89
C GLY A 84 -15.98 -6.31 3.04
N VAL A 85 -15.33 -5.23 3.50
CA VAL A 85 -15.19 -3.98 2.72
C VAL A 85 -14.28 -4.16 1.51
N ILE A 86 -13.17 -4.88 1.65
CA ILE A 86 -12.20 -5.13 0.57
C ILE A 86 -12.80 -6.07 -0.48
N GLU A 87 -13.48 -7.13 -0.07
CA GLU A 87 -14.19 -8.05 -0.98
C GLU A 87 -15.32 -7.35 -1.73
N GLU A 88 -16.10 -6.49 -1.07
CA GLU A 88 -17.12 -5.66 -1.72
C GLU A 88 -16.50 -4.67 -2.73
N ALA A 89 -15.37 -4.06 -2.41
CA ALA A 89 -14.63 -3.21 -3.35
C ALA A 89 -14.10 -4.01 -4.56
N LEU A 90 -13.51 -5.19 -4.34
CA LEU A 90 -13.06 -6.09 -5.40
C LEU A 90 -14.23 -6.51 -6.30
N ARG A 91 -15.41 -6.77 -5.73
CA ARG A 91 -16.65 -7.13 -6.43
C ARG A 91 -17.27 -5.96 -7.22
N GLN A 92 -17.24 -4.74 -6.68
CA GLN A 92 -17.78 -3.54 -7.36
C GLN A 92 -16.88 -3.06 -8.51
N TYR A 93 -15.57 -2.99 -8.30
CA TYR A 93 -14.65 -2.29 -9.20
C TYR A 93 -13.78 -3.23 -10.03
N GLY A 94 -13.39 -4.40 -9.51
CA GLY A 94 -12.36 -5.25 -10.09
C GLY A 94 -10.95 -4.68 -9.90
N LEU A 95 -9.95 -5.56 -9.76
CA LEU A 95 -8.58 -5.19 -9.37
C LEU A 95 -7.91 -4.15 -10.30
N ASP A 96 -8.18 -4.21 -11.61
CA ASP A 96 -7.64 -3.26 -12.60
C ASP A 96 -8.12 -1.81 -12.41
N HIS A 97 -9.19 -1.60 -11.65
CA HIS A 97 -9.79 -0.28 -11.36
C HIS A 97 -9.56 0.19 -9.92
N LEU A 98 -8.82 -0.60 -9.12
CA LEU A 98 -8.50 -0.33 -7.72
C LEU A 98 -7.03 0.09 -7.57
N SER A 99 -6.79 0.96 -6.60
CA SER A 99 -5.44 1.40 -6.20
C SER A 99 -5.34 1.54 -4.68
N LEU A 100 -4.13 1.47 -4.13
CA LEU A 100 -3.84 1.78 -2.73
C LEU A 100 -3.05 3.08 -2.60
N SER A 101 -3.49 3.98 -1.71
CA SER A 101 -2.64 5.06 -1.21
C SER A 101 -1.68 4.52 -0.16
N TYR A 102 -0.39 4.43 -0.49
CA TYR A 102 0.65 3.82 0.34
C TYR A 102 1.74 4.83 0.66
N ASN A 103 2.07 5.00 1.95
CA ASN A 103 3.09 5.94 2.43
C ASN A 103 4.08 5.33 3.44
N GLY A 104 4.08 4.00 3.60
CA GLY A 104 4.94 3.29 4.55
C GLY A 104 4.54 3.44 6.02
N GLY A 105 3.47 4.17 6.32
CA GLY A 105 2.92 4.30 7.67
C GLY A 105 2.21 3.02 8.14
N LYS A 106 2.11 2.87 9.46
CA LYS A 106 1.47 1.72 10.14
C LYS A 106 0.07 1.39 9.57
N ASP A 107 -0.74 2.41 9.28
CA ASP A 107 -2.15 2.26 8.94
C ASP A 107 -2.35 1.76 7.50
N CYS A 108 -1.60 2.32 6.54
CA CYS A 108 -1.62 1.81 5.17
C CYS A 108 -0.89 0.46 5.04
N LEU A 109 -0.01 0.11 5.99
CA LEU A 109 0.64 -1.20 6.06
C LEU A 109 -0.36 -2.29 6.51
N VAL A 110 -1.15 -2.06 7.57
CA VAL A 110 -2.25 -2.97 7.96
C VAL A 110 -3.21 -3.17 6.79
N LEU A 111 -3.65 -2.06 6.17
CA LEU A 111 -4.53 -2.07 5.01
C LEU A 111 -3.94 -2.83 3.81
N LEU A 112 -2.63 -2.68 3.53
CA LEU A 112 -1.94 -3.42 2.46
C LEU A 112 -1.99 -4.93 2.71
N ILE A 113 -1.61 -5.38 3.91
CA ILE A 113 -1.61 -6.79 4.27
C ILE A 113 -3.01 -7.40 4.14
N LEU A 114 -4.05 -6.68 4.57
CA LEU A 114 -5.45 -7.09 4.43
C LEU A 114 -5.90 -7.15 2.95
N ILE A 115 -5.50 -6.19 2.11
CA ILE A 115 -5.82 -6.21 0.67
C ILE A 115 -5.19 -7.43 0.01
N LEU A 116 -3.90 -7.68 0.24
CA LEU A 116 -3.18 -8.84 -0.31
C LEU A 116 -3.77 -10.16 0.16
N ALA A 117 -4.12 -10.28 1.44
CA ALA A 117 -4.82 -11.43 1.99
C ALA A 117 -6.22 -11.66 1.35
N CYS A 118 -6.85 -10.62 0.79
CA CYS A 118 -8.13 -10.74 0.06
C CYS A 118 -7.96 -11.07 -1.43
N LEU A 119 -6.80 -10.82 -2.05
CA LEU A 119 -6.61 -11.07 -3.49
C LEU A 119 -6.67 -12.57 -3.85
N PRO A 120 -7.14 -12.94 -5.07
CA PRO A 120 -7.17 -14.33 -5.51
C PRO A 120 -5.76 -14.94 -5.60
N THR A 121 -5.57 -16.10 -4.98
CA THR A 121 -4.35 -16.92 -5.14
C THR A 121 -4.46 -17.75 -6.42
N CYS A 122 -3.38 -17.85 -7.19
CA CYS A 122 -3.39 -18.57 -8.48
C CYS A 122 -3.23 -20.10 -8.32
N ILE A 123 -3.89 -20.69 -7.31
CA ILE A 123 -3.78 -22.11 -7.00
C ILE A 123 -5.19 -22.69 -6.79
N SER A 124 -5.87 -22.96 -7.90
CA SER A 124 -6.95 -23.94 -7.91
C SER A 124 -6.33 -25.32 -7.67
N PRO A 125 -6.76 -26.10 -6.65
CA PRO A 125 -6.37 -27.50 -6.59
C PRO A 125 -6.94 -28.23 -7.81
N PRO A 126 -6.20 -29.17 -8.44
CA PRO A 126 -6.71 -29.90 -9.59
C PRO A 126 -7.86 -30.82 -9.15
N THR A 127 -9.08 -30.49 -9.55
CA THR A 127 -10.29 -31.24 -9.20
C THR A 127 -10.25 -32.63 -9.82
N SER A 128 -9.86 -33.63 -9.02
CA SER A 128 -9.61 -35.02 -9.44
C SER A 128 -10.91 -35.84 -9.62
N SER A 129 -11.89 -35.29 -10.34
CA SER A 129 -13.13 -35.97 -10.70
C SER A 129 -12.91 -36.93 -11.88
N GLY A 130 -12.56 -38.19 -11.59
CA GLY A 130 -12.32 -39.19 -12.64
C GLY A 130 -12.18 -40.63 -12.16
N SER A 131 -13.29 -41.32 -11.85
CA SER A 131 -13.32 -42.79 -11.70
C SER A 131 -14.73 -43.39 -11.79
N VAL A 132 -14.97 -44.15 -12.88
CA VAL A 132 -15.98 -45.24 -13.07
C VAL A 132 -17.48 -44.93 -12.77
N VAL A 133 -18.49 -45.60 -13.35
CA VAL A 133 -18.64 -46.99 -13.87
C VAL A 133 -19.19 -47.01 -15.32
N ALA A 134 -19.20 -48.15 -16.00
CA ALA A 134 -19.41 -48.27 -17.45
C ALA A 134 -20.60 -49.16 -17.90
N ALA A 135 -21.19 -48.76 -19.06
CA ALA A 135 -21.74 -49.61 -20.16
C ALA A 135 -23.03 -50.45 -19.89
N PRO A 136 -23.68 -51.06 -20.92
CA PRO A 136 -23.38 -51.09 -22.38
C PRO A 136 -24.57 -50.88 -23.39
N SER A 137 -24.22 -50.65 -24.67
CA SER A 137 -24.99 -50.91 -25.92
C SER A 137 -26.30 -50.11 -26.19
N GLU A 138 -26.82 -49.92 -27.43
CA GLU A 138 -26.55 -50.48 -28.79
C GLU A 138 -26.25 -49.40 -29.88
N ILE A 139 -26.09 -49.81 -31.16
CA ILE A 139 -25.47 -49.11 -32.33
C ILE A 139 -26.24 -49.56 -33.62
N PRO A 140 -26.39 -48.81 -34.75
CA PRO A 140 -25.63 -47.67 -35.33
C PRO A 140 -26.50 -46.38 -35.53
N THR A 141 -26.46 -45.44 -36.53
CA THR A 141 -25.90 -45.32 -37.91
C THR A 141 -25.78 -43.83 -38.37
N PRO A 142 -24.94 -43.44 -39.38
CA PRO A 142 -24.59 -42.03 -39.66
C PRO A 142 -24.88 -41.56 -41.11
N PRO A 143 -24.40 -40.39 -41.61
CA PRO A 143 -23.94 -39.15 -40.94
C PRO A 143 -24.73 -37.89 -41.37
N SER A 144 -24.51 -36.76 -40.69
CA SER A 144 -24.76 -35.41 -41.23
C SER A 144 -23.78 -34.39 -40.61
N GLN A 145 -23.56 -33.27 -41.30
CA GLN A 145 -22.46 -32.34 -41.03
C GLN A 145 -22.58 -31.54 -39.72
N PRO A 146 -21.46 -31.10 -39.13
CA PRO A 146 -21.48 -30.46 -37.80
C PRO A 146 -22.04 -29.03 -37.85
N PRO A 147 -22.90 -28.64 -36.90
CA PRO A 147 -23.03 -27.23 -36.53
C PRO A 147 -21.76 -26.79 -35.79
N THR A 148 -21.30 -25.57 -36.06
CA THR A 148 -20.08 -25.01 -35.46
C THR A 148 -20.22 -24.91 -33.94
N SER A 149 -19.31 -25.57 -33.21
CA SER A 149 -19.21 -25.39 -31.76
C SER A 149 -18.50 -24.06 -31.46
N GLU A 150 -19.27 -23.02 -31.18
CA GLU A 150 -18.77 -21.84 -30.46
C GLU A 150 -18.07 -22.31 -29.18
N PRO A 151 -16.82 -21.87 -28.90
CA PRO A 151 -16.21 -22.11 -27.61
C PRO A 151 -17.02 -21.36 -26.54
N VAL A 152 -17.65 -22.10 -25.63
CA VAL A 152 -18.09 -21.51 -24.35
C VAL A 152 -16.81 -21.06 -23.64
N GLU A 153 -16.55 -19.76 -23.61
CA GLU A 153 -15.30 -19.21 -23.07
C GLU A 153 -15.05 -19.73 -21.66
N SER A 154 -14.05 -20.60 -21.52
CA SER A 154 -13.74 -21.25 -20.27
C SER A 154 -13.19 -20.22 -19.28
N ALA A 155 -13.81 -20.19 -18.09
CA ALA A 155 -13.39 -19.53 -16.84
C ALA A 155 -12.24 -18.51 -16.97
N HIS A 156 -12.55 -17.23 -16.78
CA HIS A 156 -11.62 -16.10 -16.87
C HIS A 156 -10.20 -16.46 -16.42
N SER A 157 -9.27 -16.46 -17.39
CA SER A 157 -7.84 -16.60 -17.12
C SER A 157 -7.37 -15.36 -16.36
N PHE A 158 -7.43 -15.41 -15.03
CA PHE A 158 -6.91 -14.36 -14.17
C PHE A 158 -5.40 -14.25 -14.40
N HIS A 159 -4.96 -13.14 -14.99
CA HIS A 159 -3.54 -12.86 -15.23
C HIS A 159 -2.88 -12.43 -13.91
N THR A 160 -2.63 -13.39 -13.02
CA THR A 160 -2.23 -13.16 -11.61
C THR A 160 -0.79 -12.65 -11.41
N ASN A 161 -0.08 -12.27 -12.48
CA ASN A 161 1.21 -11.57 -12.40
C ASN A 161 1.06 -10.02 -12.41
N LYS A 162 -0.17 -9.50 -12.30
CA LYS A 162 -0.43 -8.06 -12.15
C LYS A 162 -0.12 -7.58 -10.73
N SER A 163 0.90 -6.75 -10.58
CA SER A 163 1.23 -5.99 -9.36
C SER A 163 0.04 -5.15 -8.85
N LEU A 164 -0.03 -4.90 -7.54
CA LEU A 164 -1.07 -4.03 -6.97
C LEU A 164 -0.76 -2.56 -7.29
N GLN A 165 -1.65 -1.90 -8.05
CA GLN A 165 -1.52 -0.49 -8.37
C GLN A 165 -1.56 0.37 -7.11
N SER A 166 -0.65 1.35 -7.00
CA SER A 166 -0.58 2.21 -5.82
C SER A 166 -0.04 3.61 -6.12
N ILE A 167 -0.32 4.53 -5.22
CA ILE A 167 0.15 5.92 -5.24
C ILE A 167 0.89 6.23 -3.92
N TYR A 168 2.08 6.83 -4.02
CA TYR A 168 2.75 7.49 -2.91
C TYR A 168 2.87 8.99 -3.20
N ILE A 169 2.24 9.80 -2.35
CA ILE A 169 2.40 11.27 -2.36
C ILE A 169 3.50 11.60 -1.37
N VAL A 170 4.66 12.01 -1.91
CA VAL A 170 5.91 12.20 -1.15
C VAL A 170 5.82 13.47 -0.32
N SER A 171 6.31 13.43 0.93
CA SER A 171 6.42 14.62 1.78
C SER A 171 7.39 15.65 1.17
N ARG A 172 7.24 16.94 1.53
CA ARG A 172 8.19 17.98 1.11
C ARG A 172 9.60 17.77 1.68
N HIS A 173 9.66 17.15 2.86
CA HIS A 173 10.88 16.90 3.61
C HIS A 173 10.80 15.48 4.19
N PRO A 174 10.87 14.42 3.37
CA PRO A 174 10.65 13.06 3.83
C PRO A 174 11.79 12.57 4.72
N PHE A 175 11.49 11.65 5.63
CA PHE A 175 12.52 10.90 6.36
C PHE A 175 13.13 9.84 5.44
N THR A 176 14.46 9.73 5.43
CA THR A 176 15.15 8.68 4.68
C THR A 176 14.67 7.28 5.10
N GLU A 177 14.44 7.08 6.41
CA GLU A 177 13.94 5.82 6.96
C GLU A 177 12.51 5.46 6.49
N VAL A 178 11.73 6.44 6.00
CA VAL A 178 10.42 6.21 5.38
C VAL A 178 10.57 5.92 3.89
N GLU A 179 11.42 6.67 3.18
CA GLU A 179 11.70 6.44 1.75
C GLU A 179 12.27 5.05 1.50
N GLU A 180 13.25 4.61 2.31
CA GLU A 180 13.83 3.28 2.28
C GLU A 180 12.82 2.19 2.66
N PHE A 181 11.92 2.48 3.61
CA PHE A 181 10.87 1.55 4.00
C PHE A 181 9.84 1.36 2.87
N VAL A 182 9.36 2.45 2.27
CA VAL A 182 8.42 2.43 1.13
C VAL A 182 9.04 1.73 -0.07
N GLU A 183 10.30 2.02 -0.41
CA GLU A 183 10.97 1.42 -1.56
C GLU A 183 11.11 -0.10 -1.41
N ARG A 184 11.59 -0.56 -0.24
CA ARG A 184 11.72 -2.00 0.03
C ARG A 184 10.36 -2.70 0.08
N THR A 185 9.37 -2.15 0.77
CA THR A 185 8.05 -2.79 0.91
C THR A 185 7.25 -2.80 -0.39
N ALA A 186 7.42 -1.78 -1.26
CA ALA A 186 6.84 -1.81 -2.60
C ALA A 186 7.39 -2.98 -3.44
N GLN A 187 8.69 -3.28 -3.32
CA GLN A 187 9.29 -4.44 -3.98
C GLN A 187 8.88 -5.76 -3.30
N GLU A 188 8.87 -5.82 -1.97
CA GLU A 188 8.52 -6.99 -1.15
C GLU A 188 7.07 -7.47 -1.38
N TYR A 189 6.14 -6.53 -1.53
CA TYR A 189 4.70 -6.79 -1.71
C TYR A 189 4.22 -6.65 -3.16
N ASN A 190 5.15 -6.53 -4.12
CA ASN A 190 4.87 -6.40 -5.56
C ASN A 190 3.84 -5.30 -5.89
N LEU A 191 4.17 -4.07 -5.49
CA LEU A 191 3.41 -2.86 -5.75
C LEU A 191 3.87 -2.15 -7.02
N ASP A 192 2.93 -1.82 -7.90
CA ASP A 192 3.13 -0.89 -9.00
C ASP A 192 2.91 0.55 -8.49
N LEU A 193 3.93 1.05 -7.79
CA LEU A 193 3.89 2.29 -7.01
C LEU A 193 4.28 3.52 -7.84
N LYS A 194 3.35 4.46 -7.99
CA LYS A 194 3.61 5.78 -8.58
C LYS A 194 3.92 6.82 -7.51
N ARG A 195 5.11 7.42 -7.56
CA ARG A 195 5.62 8.44 -6.63
C ARG A 195 5.36 9.86 -7.17
N TYR A 196 4.74 10.75 -6.39
CA TYR A 196 4.52 12.16 -6.74
C TYR A 196 4.98 13.13 -5.64
N ALA A 197 5.95 13.98 -5.94
CA ALA A 197 6.40 15.07 -5.05
C ALA A 197 5.58 16.36 -5.28
N LEU A 198 4.26 16.25 -5.13
CA LEU A 198 3.28 17.32 -5.39
C LEU A 198 2.31 17.49 -4.21
N PRO A 199 1.66 18.67 -4.05
CA PRO A 199 0.55 18.81 -3.10
C PRO A 199 -0.56 17.80 -3.40
N MET A 200 -1.27 17.33 -2.38
CA MET A 200 -2.15 16.15 -2.44
C MET A 200 -3.15 16.16 -3.62
N ARG A 201 -3.84 17.29 -3.84
CA ARG A 201 -4.80 17.42 -4.94
C ARG A 201 -4.11 17.34 -6.33
N PRO A 202 -3.13 18.18 -6.68
CA PRO A 202 -2.33 18.03 -7.90
C PRO A 202 -1.69 16.64 -8.11
N ALA A 203 -1.29 15.96 -7.02
CA ALA A 203 -0.77 14.59 -7.10
C ALA A 203 -1.85 13.59 -7.56
N LEU A 204 -3.08 13.71 -7.02
CA LEU A 204 -4.22 12.88 -7.44
C LEU A 204 -4.70 13.24 -8.86
N GLU A 205 -4.66 14.53 -9.24
CA GLU A 205 -4.93 14.99 -10.61
C GLU A 205 -3.95 14.34 -11.61
N ALA A 206 -2.65 14.34 -11.30
CA ALA A 206 -1.64 13.67 -12.11
C ALA A 206 -1.79 12.14 -12.13
N TYR A 207 -2.08 11.51 -10.98
CA TYR A 207 -2.20 10.05 -10.90
C TYR A 207 -3.37 9.50 -11.73
N LEU A 208 -4.53 10.16 -11.73
CA LEU A 208 -5.67 9.70 -12.53
C LEU A 208 -5.49 9.98 -14.04
N LEU A 209 -4.64 10.94 -14.42
CA LEU A 209 -4.19 11.10 -15.82
C LEU A 209 -3.21 10.01 -16.24
N ASP A 210 -2.29 9.61 -15.36
CA ASP A 210 -1.37 8.47 -15.56
C ASP A 210 -2.11 7.11 -15.54
N ARG A 211 -3.23 7.01 -14.82
CA ARG A 211 -4.00 5.80 -14.55
C ARG A 211 -5.51 5.99 -14.78
N PRO A 212 -5.96 6.26 -16.02
CA PRO A 212 -7.37 6.56 -16.32
C PRO A 212 -8.34 5.38 -16.12
N ALA A 213 -7.83 4.19 -15.81
CA ALA A 213 -8.65 3.04 -15.41
C ALA A 213 -9.08 3.07 -13.93
N ILE A 214 -8.40 3.82 -13.06
CA ILE A 214 -8.69 3.84 -11.61
C ILE A 214 -10.03 4.51 -11.34
N ARG A 215 -10.88 3.83 -10.58
CA ARG A 215 -12.23 4.30 -10.19
C ARG A 215 -12.39 4.41 -8.68
N ALA A 216 -11.59 3.68 -7.90
CA ALA A 216 -11.58 3.77 -6.44
C ALA A 216 -10.17 3.56 -5.87
N ILE A 217 -9.90 4.19 -4.72
CA ILE A 217 -8.60 4.15 -4.03
C ILE A 217 -8.82 3.81 -2.55
N PHE A 218 -8.12 2.78 -2.08
CA PHE A 218 -8.04 2.40 -0.67
C PHE A 218 -7.18 3.40 0.12
N LEU A 219 -7.70 3.89 1.25
CA LEU A 219 -7.07 4.87 2.13
C LEU A 219 -7.00 4.34 3.58
N GLY A 220 -5.81 4.43 4.20
CA GLY A 220 -5.55 3.98 5.58
C GLY A 220 -6.03 4.94 6.69
N THR A 221 -7.04 5.78 6.42
CA THR A 221 -7.57 6.76 7.38
C THR A 221 -8.47 6.08 8.43
N ARG A 222 -8.26 6.41 9.71
CA ARG A 222 -9.13 6.03 10.86
C ARG A 222 -10.02 7.20 11.30
N ARG A 223 -11.06 6.95 12.11
CA ARG A 223 -11.95 8.01 12.65
C ARG A 223 -11.21 9.09 13.44
N THR A 224 -10.14 8.70 14.13
CA THR A 224 -9.30 9.57 14.97
C THR A 224 -8.23 10.33 14.17
N ASP A 225 -8.10 10.09 12.86
CA ASP A 225 -7.29 10.95 11.98
C ASP A 225 -8.01 12.28 11.67
N PRO A 226 -7.27 13.36 11.35
CA PRO A 226 -7.86 14.62 10.87
C PRO A 226 -8.83 14.40 9.69
N HIS A 227 -10.06 14.89 9.85
CA HIS A 227 -11.18 14.71 8.92
C HIS A 227 -11.74 13.27 8.81
N GLY A 228 -11.36 12.34 9.69
CA GLY A 228 -11.83 10.95 9.70
C GLY A 228 -13.20 10.71 10.33
N GLU A 229 -13.61 11.54 11.30
CA GLU A 229 -14.78 11.35 12.18
C GLU A 229 -16.06 10.88 11.46
N PHE A 230 -16.48 11.62 10.43
CA PHE A 230 -17.75 11.40 9.71
C PHE A 230 -17.63 10.51 8.47
N LEU A 231 -16.46 9.91 8.22
CA LEU A 231 -16.27 9.03 7.07
C LEU A 231 -16.97 7.68 7.28
N SER A 232 -17.22 6.98 6.17
CA SER A 232 -17.64 5.57 6.16
C SER A 232 -16.77 4.78 5.19
N HIS A 233 -16.96 3.45 5.13
CA HIS A 233 -16.14 2.56 4.30
C HIS A 233 -16.08 2.94 2.81
N PHE A 234 -17.07 3.67 2.27
CA PHE A 234 -17.13 4.09 0.88
C PHE A 234 -17.63 5.54 0.77
N ASN A 235 -16.75 6.49 0.43
CA ASN A 235 -17.12 7.89 0.25
C ASN A 235 -16.58 8.44 -1.08
N PRO A 236 -17.42 8.97 -2.00
CA PRO A 236 -16.91 9.70 -3.15
C PRO A 236 -16.06 10.89 -2.68
N THR A 237 -15.04 11.28 -3.45
CA THR A 237 -14.28 12.51 -3.23
C THR A 237 -15.14 13.76 -3.31
N ASP A 238 -14.84 14.75 -2.48
CA ASP A 238 -15.63 15.97 -2.32
C ASP A 238 -15.66 16.84 -3.59
N ALA A 239 -16.65 17.74 -3.70
CA ALA A 239 -16.80 18.59 -4.87
C ALA A 239 -15.54 19.46 -5.11
N GLY A 240 -15.02 19.42 -6.34
CA GLY A 240 -13.79 20.11 -6.72
C GLY A 240 -12.49 19.32 -6.49
N TRP A 241 -12.55 18.10 -5.95
CA TRP A 241 -11.45 17.13 -5.99
C TRP A 241 -11.52 16.22 -7.24
N PRO A 242 -10.43 15.55 -7.63
CA PRO A 242 -10.43 14.53 -8.67
C PRO A 242 -11.39 13.40 -8.30
N GLN A 243 -12.27 13.00 -9.21
CA GLN A 243 -13.44 12.20 -8.88
C GLN A 243 -13.13 10.69 -8.85
N PHE A 244 -13.11 10.12 -7.65
CA PHE A 244 -13.01 8.67 -7.41
C PHE A 244 -13.72 8.28 -6.11
N MET A 245 -13.94 6.97 -5.89
CA MET A 245 -14.45 6.45 -4.62
C MET A 245 -13.29 6.25 -3.63
N ARG A 246 -13.32 6.94 -2.49
CA ARG A 246 -12.45 6.64 -1.35
C ARG A 246 -12.96 5.40 -0.64
N ILE A 247 -12.10 4.42 -0.40
CA ILE A 247 -12.46 3.19 0.32
C ILE A 247 -11.67 3.16 1.63
N HIS A 248 -12.35 2.96 2.76
CA HIS A 248 -11.76 2.99 4.10
C HIS A 248 -12.07 1.70 4.89
N PRO A 249 -11.39 0.56 4.60
CA PRO A 249 -11.63 -0.70 5.30
C PRO A 249 -11.22 -0.66 6.78
N VAL A 250 -10.25 0.18 7.14
CA VAL A 250 -9.70 0.31 8.50
C VAL A 250 -10.28 1.48 9.30
N ILE A 251 -11.38 2.11 8.84
CA ILE A 251 -11.87 3.38 9.40
C ILE A 251 -12.16 3.34 10.92
N ASP A 252 -12.71 2.22 11.41
CA ASP A 252 -13.10 2.06 12.81
C ASP A 252 -12.00 1.47 13.71
N TRP A 253 -10.79 1.22 13.20
CA TRP A 253 -9.69 0.65 13.99
C TRP A 253 -9.11 1.66 14.99
N HIS A 254 -8.72 1.19 16.18
CA HIS A 254 -7.99 2.00 17.17
C HIS A 254 -6.47 1.84 17.06
N TYR A 255 -5.71 2.79 17.63
CA TYR A 255 -4.24 2.79 17.60
C TYR A 255 -3.64 1.50 18.17
N VAL A 256 -4.18 1.03 19.29
CA VAL A 256 -3.74 -0.21 19.94
C VAL A 256 -4.06 -1.47 19.11
N GLU A 257 -5.09 -1.43 18.26
CA GLU A 257 -5.50 -2.53 17.40
C GLU A 257 -4.59 -2.63 16.17
N ILE A 258 -4.24 -1.48 15.57
CA ILE A 258 -3.22 -1.38 14.51
C ILE A 258 -1.88 -1.99 14.97
N TRP A 259 -1.42 -1.65 16.17
CA TRP A 259 -0.19 -2.21 16.71
C TRP A 259 -0.30 -3.67 17.14
N ALA A 260 -1.41 -4.08 17.74
CA ALA A 260 -1.63 -5.48 18.09
C ALA A 260 -1.59 -6.38 16.84
N PHE A 261 -2.22 -5.97 15.73
CA PHE A 261 -2.12 -6.65 14.44
C PHE A 261 -0.67 -6.76 13.93
N ILE A 262 0.03 -5.63 13.83
CA ILE A 262 1.41 -5.58 13.32
C ILE A 262 2.35 -6.46 14.16
N ARG A 263 2.19 -6.43 15.50
CA ARG A 263 3.04 -7.15 16.45
C ARG A 263 2.71 -8.64 16.57
N HIS A 264 1.44 -9.05 16.43
CA HIS A 264 1.02 -10.46 16.52
C HIS A 264 1.33 -11.25 15.25
N LEU A 265 1.25 -10.61 14.08
CA LEU A 265 1.53 -11.22 12.78
C LEU A 265 3.01 -11.10 12.32
N ASP A 266 3.88 -10.55 13.19
CA ASP A 266 5.30 -10.27 12.95
C ASP A 266 5.57 -9.53 11.63
N ILE A 267 4.84 -8.42 11.43
CA ILE A 267 4.92 -7.61 10.19
C ILE A 267 6.01 -6.54 10.35
N PRO A 268 7.03 -6.49 9.47
CA PRO A 268 8.07 -5.45 9.52
C PRO A 268 7.50 -4.03 9.31
N PHE A 269 7.88 -3.08 10.16
CA PHE A 269 7.43 -1.67 10.11
C PHE A 269 8.61 -0.69 10.12
N CYS A 270 8.37 0.60 9.83
CA CYS A 270 9.42 1.63 9.76
C CYS A 270 10.10 1.86 11.14
N ASP A 271 11.43 1.87 11.20
CA ASP A 271 12.18 1.92 12.46
C ASP A 271 11.98 3.23 13.27
N LEU A 272 11.48 4.30 12.65
CA LEU A 272 11.05 5.49 13.39
C LEU A 272 10.01 5.17 14.48
N TYR A 273 9.17 4.16 14.26
CA TYR A 273 8.23 3.68 15.28
C TYR A 273 8.95 3.03 16.48
N ASN A 274 10.09 2.36 16.30
CA ASN A 274 10.91 1.89 17.43
C ASN A 274 11.54 3.05 18.20
N ARG A 275 11.81 4.17 17.52
CA ARG A 275 12.39 5.41 18.07
C ARG A 275 11.36 6.37 18.66
N GLY A 276 10.13 5.90 18.90
CA GLY A 276 9.08 6.62 19.61
C GLY A 276 8.29 7.65 18.79
N PHE A 277 8.45 7.67 17.46
CA PHE A 277 7.53 8.40 16.59
C PHE A 277 6.21 7.62 16.46
N THR A 278 5.06 8.25 16.68
CA THR A 278 3.75 7.57 16.69
C THR A 278 2.90 7.89 15.44
N SER A 279 3.12 9.05 14.84
CA SER A 279 2.53 9.50 13.58
C SER A 279 3.63 10.07 12.69
N LEU A 280 3.69 9.67 11.41
CA LEU A 280 4.79 10.05 10.50
C LEU A 280 4.39 11.14 9.49
N GLY A 281 5.38 11.93 9.08
CA GLY A 281 5.21 13.13 8.28
C GLY A 281 6.50 13.59 7.62
N GLY A 282 6.73 14.90 7.56
CA GLY A 282 8.03 15.46 7.19
C GLY A 282 8.95 15.64 8.40
N VAL A 283 10.26 15.57 8.15
CA VAL A 283 11.34 15.84 9.12
C VAL A 283 11.18 17.20 9.82
N THR A 284 10.51 18.15 9.16
CA THR A 284 10.23 19.50 9.66
C THR A 284 8.97 19.62 10.52
N ASP A 285 8.06 18.63 10.49
CA ASP A 285 6.73 18.67 11.14
C ASP A 285 6.46 17.52 12.12
N THR A 286 7.45 16.65 12.33
CA THR A 286 7.29 15.36 13.02
C THR A 286 8.46 15.11 13.98
N ARG A 287 8.13 14.72 15.21
CA ARG A 287 9.02 14.52 16.37
C ARG A 287 8.64 13.22 17.09
N PRO A 288 9.52 12.61 17.90
CA PRO A 288 9.12 11.53 18.81
C PRO A 288 8.03 12.00 19.78
N ASN A 289 7.12 11.11 20.17
CA ASN A 289 5.96 11.46 20.98
C ASN A 289 6.36 11.73 22.45
N PRO A 290 6.00 12.89 23.04
CA PRO A 290 6.35 13.22 24.42
C PRO A 290 5.76 12.22 25.45
N ALA A 291 4.61 11.59 25.20
CA ALA A 291 4.03 10.57 26.08
C ALA A 291 4.84 9.25 26.14
N LEU A 292 5.79 9.09 25.21
CA LEU A 292 6.73 7.96 25.18
C LEU A 292 8.12 8.32 25.75
N ALA A 293 8.36 9.55 26.20
CA ALA A 293 9.64 9.98 26.74
C ALA A 293 10.06 9.18 28.00
N VAL A 294 11.36 8.94 28.16
CA VAL A 294 11.94 8.20 29.29
C VAL A 294 12.99 9.04 30.00
N GLY A 295 12.77 9.28 31.28
CA GLY A 295 13.67 10.04 32.16
C GLY A 295 13.57 11.56 31.98
N GLU A 296 14.17 12.28 32.92
CA GLU A 296 14.22 13.74 32.87
C GLU A 296 15.02 14.22 31.64
N GLY A 297 14.44 15.13 30.86
CA GLY A 297 15.05 15.67 29.64
C GLY A 297 14.74 14.93 28.33
N ALA A 298 13.88 13.91 28.33
CA ALA A 298 13.31 13.30 27.11
C ALA A 298 14.34 12.88 26.03
N SER A 299 15.50 12.37 26.46
CA SER A 299 16.60 11.96 25.57
C SER A 299 16.45 10.54 24.99
N LYS A 300 15.46 9.78 25.47
CA LYS A 300 15.08 8.44 25.00
C LYS A 300 13.58 8.33 24.98
N PHE A 301 13.06 7.49 24.08
CA PHE A 301 11.63 7.23 23.92
C PHE A 301 11.36 5.73 23.91
N ARG A 302 10.20 5.34 24.43
CA ARG A 302 9.63 3.99 24.29
C ARG A 302 9.11 3.82 22.85
N PRO A 303 9.05 2.60 22.31
CA PRO A 303 8.55 2.35 20.96
C PRO A 303 7.05 2.66 20.85
N ALA A 304 6.61 3.00 19.64
CA ALA A 304 5.27 3.49 19.32
C ALA A 304 4.14 2.57 19.78
N TYR A 305 4.34 1.26 19.71
CA TYR A 305 3.37 0.24 20.14
C TYR A 305 3.14 0.19 21.66
N GLU A 306 3.83 1.01 22.47
CA GLU A 306 3.55 1.19 23.89
C GLU A 306 2.69 2.44 24.21
N LEU A 307 2.33 3.26 23.22
CA LEU A 307 1.28 4.28 23.37
C LEU A 307 -0.08 3.57 23.42
N ARG A 308 -1.03 4.09 24.22
CA ARG A 308 -2.32 3.44 24.48
C ARG A 308 -3.54 4.29 24.16
N ASP A 309 -3.39 5.60 24.07
CA ASP A 309 -4.46 6.54 23.76
C ASP A 309 -4.38 6.95 22.27
N ASP A 310 -5.53 7.00 21.60
CA ASP A 310 -5.64 7.45 20.21
C ASP A 310 -5.42 8.98 20.14
N ASP A 311 -5.90 9.75 21.12
CA ASP A 311 -5.80 11.21 21.14
C ASP A 311 -4.34 11.66 21.33
N GLU A 312 -3.52 10.86 22.03
CA GLU A 312 -2.09 11.12 22.19
C GLU A 312 -1.26 10.85 20.92
N GLU A 313 -1.78 10.13 19.91
CA GLU A 313 -1.01 9.68 18.73
C GLU A 313 -0.28 10.85 18.04
N ARG A 314 -0.92 12.02 18.00
CA ARG A 314 -0.46 13.17 17.21
C ARG A 314 0.33 14.21 18.01
N LEU A 315 0.62 13.97 19.30
CA LEU A 315 1.41 14.89 20.15
C LEU A 315 2.85 15.12 19.64
N GLY A 316 3.37 14.23 18.81
CA GLY A 316 4.66 14.40 18.11
C GLY A 316 4.58 15.24 16.82
N ARG A 317 3.47 15.88 16.49
CA ARG A 317 3.27 16.64 15.25
C ARG A 317 3.18 18.14 15.53
N ASP A 318 3.89 18.93 14.72
CA ASP A 318 3.66 20.37 14.66
C ASP A 318 2.27 20.63 14.03
N SER A 319 1.55 21.63 14.54
CA SER A 319 0.11 21.86 14.29
C SER A 319 -0.20 22.61 13.00
#